data_AF-A0A4R0D5T7-F1
#
_entry.id   AF-A0A4R0D5T7-F1
#
_cell.length_a   1.000
_cell.length_b   1.000
_cell.length_c   1.000
_cell.angle_alpha   90.00
_cell.angle_beta   90.00
_cell.angle_gamma   90.00
#
_symmetry.space_group_name_H-M   'P 1'
#
loop_
_entity.id
_entity.type
_entity.pdbx_description
1 polymer ?
#
loop_
_entity_poly.entity_id
_entity_poly.type
_entity_poly.pdbx_seq_one_letter_code
_entity_poly.pdbx_strand_id
1 'polypeptide(L)'
;MTLVSTTAVTEGALYSVDWLKVVVYIDHDQHSLNDGIRVDIRRSEGGYDTEDQMESFRPLWVRGSYSSQIKIKSLSESALQIEGNFYKWLHGQNVTGSTDLIALVFDVVKALAAQYMSVTPTQEQLEAIKQGLFKVSIVDINKALLFQDKQEALRYLERLKHNSSYPYRKKDIEKNGVYFGKTSKRWLLKYYHKGTEVIVNRKHQKHITAELQALADLMIRCEMRLKWTQLSQWDLLTGEKWNAATVMKLIDDAHNKLRLPEPVALPEMPSRYVKFVSCVKAGTVVDCYTPNTISKMRADLVRKYGVDLSQSDIVKTMK
;
A
#
# COMPACT_ATOMS: atom_id res chain seq x y z
N MET A 1 -22.58 17.98 -33.16
CA MET A 1 -22.22 16.60 -32.78
C MET A 1 -21.94 16.60 -31.29
N THR A 2 -22.76 15.85 -30.57
CA THR A 2 -22.92 15.86 -29.13
C THR A 2 -21.68 15.32 -28.45
N LEU A 3 -21.06 16.15 -27.59
CA LEU A 3 -19.97 15.75 -26.71
C LEU A 3 -20.50 14.67 -25.74
N VAL A 4 -19.98 13.46 -25.87
CA VAL A 4 -20.25 12.39 -24.91
C VAL A 4 -19.53 12.78 -23.62
N SER A 5 -20.34 13.13 -22.62
CA SER A 5 -19.95 13.41 -21.25
C SER A 5 -19.11 12.25 -20.70
N THR A 6 -17.80 12.45 -20.57
CA THR A 6 -16.94 11.64 -19.70
C THR A 6 -17.52 11.73 -18.29
N THR A 7 -18.10 10.63 -17.81
CA THR A 7 -18.52 10.52 -16.42
C THR A 7 -17.33 10.86 -15.54
N ALA A 8 -17.39 12.03 -14.89
CA ALA A 8 -16.39 12.46 -13.92
C ALA A 8 -16.32 11.38 -12.85
N VAL A 9 -15.18 10.68 -12.78
CA VAL A 9 -14.86 9.81 -11.66
C VAL A 9 -14.94 10.70 -10.42
N THR A 10 -15.97 10.52 -9.59
CA THR A 10 -16.14 11.29 -8.35
C THR A 10 -14.86 11.20 -7.52
N GLU A 11 -14.41 12.29 -6.89
CA GLU A 11 -13.16 12.32 -6.11
C GLU A 11 -13.07 11.16 -5.09
N GLY A 12 -14.20 10.71 -4.53
CA GLY A 12 -14.27 9.55 -3.63
C GLY A 12 -13.89 8.19 -4.27
N ALA A 13 -13.92 8.06 -5.59
CA ALA A 13 -13.55 6.83 -6.31
C ALA A 13 -12.04 6.70 -6.55
N LEU A 14 -11.26 7.75 -6.27
CA LEU A 14 -9.80 7.73 -6.41
C LEU A 14 -9.08 7.17 -5.18
N TYR A 15 -9.76 7.09 -4.04
CA TYR A 15 -9.18 6.65 -2.79
C TYR A 15 -9.76 5.30 -2.38
N SER A 16 -8.94 4.44 -1.77
CA SER A 16 -9.48 3.22 -1.18
C SER A 16 -8.58 2.60 -0.11
N VAL A 17 -9.18 1.74 0.69
CA VAL A 17 -8.52 0.80 1.59
C VAL A 17 -8.26 -0.49 0.79
N ASP A 18 -7.00 -0.90 0.74
CA ASP A 18 -6.54 -2.03 -0.06
C ASP A 18 -6.34 -3.30 0.76
N TRP A 19 -5.63 -3.22 1.88
CA TRP A 19 -5.27 -4.39 2.69
C TRP A 19 -5.46 -4.07 4.17
N LEU A 20 -5.98 -5.01 4.93
CA LEU A 20 -6.30 -4.84 6.34
C LEU A 20 -5.79 -6.03 7.15
N LYS A 21 -5.39 -5.75 8.39
CA LYS A 21 -5.26 -6.74 9.47
C LYS A 21 -5.98 -6.21 10.69
N VAL A 22 -7.13 -6.83 10.97
CA VAL A 22 -8.03 -6.44 12.05
C VAL A 22 -8.23 -7.58 13.04
N VAL A 23 -8.68 -7.23 14.24
CA VAL A 23 -9.23 -8.19 15.20
C VAL A 23 -10.65 -7.73 15.51
N VAL A 24 -11.62 -8.57 15.15
CA VAL A 24 -13.04 -8.38 15.44
C VAL A 24 -13.45 -9.24 16.64
N TYR A 25 -14.49 -8.81 17.34
CA TYR A 25 -14.99 -9.50 18.53
C TYR A 25 -16.31 -10.19 18.21
N ILE A 26 -16.25 -11.46 17.82
CA ILE A 26 -17.40 -12.23 17.35
C ILE A 26 -17.35 -13.68 17.83
N ASP A 27 -18.52 -14.28 17.99
CA ASP A 27 -18.65 -15.69 18.35
C ASP A 27 -18.25 -16.59 17.17
N HIS A 28 -17.37 -17.56 17.46
CA HIS A 28 -16.97 -18.57 16.50
C HIS A 28 -16.41 -19.82 17.19
N ASP A 29 -16.49 -20.96 16.51
CA ASP A 29 -15.85 -22.21 16.98
C ASP A 29 -14.39 -22.27 16.52
N GLN A 30 -13.47 -22.15 17.48
CA GLN A 30 -12.04 -22.17 17.25
C GLN A 30 -11.53 -23.51 16.72
N HIS A 31 -12.15 -24.63 17.13
CA HIS A 31 -11.74 -25.97 16.75
C HIS A 31 -12.11 -26.30 15.30
N SER A 32 -13.18 -25.69 14.79
CA SER A 32 -13.56 -25.78 13.38
C SER A 32 -12.82 -24.78 12.48
N LEU A 33 -12.27 -23.70 13.04
CA LEU A 33 -11.75 -22.56 12.28
C LEU A 33 -10.22 -22.44 12.34
N ASN A 34 -9.51 -23.52 12.00
CA ASN A 34 -8.04 -23.55 12.01
C ASN A 34 -7.46 -24.51 10.96
N ASP A 35 -6.17 -24.34 10.64
CA ASP A 35 -5.38 -25.25 9.78
C ASP A 35 -4.42 -26.11 10.63
N GLY A 36 -4.93 -26.57 11.78
CA GLY A 36 -4.20 -27.35 12.78
C GLY A 36 -3.99 -26.60 14.10
N ILE A 37 -3.64 -27.38 15.12
CA ILE A 37 -3.41 -26.89 16.48
C ILE A 37 -1.92 -26.99 16.78
N ARG A 38 -1.38 -25.98 17.45
CA ARG A 38 -0.07 -26.02 18.08
C ARG A 38 -0.27 -26.07 19.59
N VAL A 39 0.27 -27.12 20.20
CA VAL A 39 0.27 -27.32 21.65
C VAL A 39 1.67 -27.02 22.16
N ASP A 40 1.78 -26.03 23.05
CA ASP A 40 3.01 -25.75 23.78
C ASP A 40 2.93 -26.45 25.16
N ILE A 41 3.86 -27.38 25.40
CA ILE A 41 3.94 -28.17 26.64
C ILE A 41 5.11 -27.64 27.47
N ARG A 42 4.85 -27.27 28.73
CA ARG A 42 5.89 -26.71 29.61
C ARG A 42 6.79 -27.84 30.13
N ARG A 43 8.09 -27.58 30.19
CA ARG A 43 9.04 -28.46 30.89
C ARG A 43 9.01 -28.15 32.39
N SER A 44 8.85 -29.18 33.21
CA SER A 44 8.91 -29.13 34.67
C SER A 44 10.08 -29.97 35.20
N GLU A 45 10.38 -29.90 36.50
CA GLU A 45 11.46 -30.67 37.11
C GLU A 45 11.26 -32.19 36.96
N GLY A 46 10.00 -32.65 36.92
CA GLY A 46 9.62 -34.06 36.74
C GLY A 46 9.44 -34.51 35.29
N GLY A 47 9.66 -33.64 34.30
CA GLY A 47 9.49 -33.98 32.87
C GLY A 47 8.70 -32.93 32.09
N TYR A 48 7.64 -33.36 31.43
CA TYR A 48 6.73 -32.48 30.70
C TYR A 48 5.40 -32.38 31.46
N ASP A 49 4.95 -31.15 31.69
CA ASP A 49 3.66 -30.87 32.28
C ASP A 49 2.58 -30.91 31.20
N THR A 50 1.83 -32.02 31.18
CA THR A 50 0.77 -32.25 30.21
C THR A 50 -0.60 -31.77 30.71
N GLU A 51 -0.70 -31.18 31.90
CA GLU A 51 -1.97 -30.65 32.42
C GLU A 51 -2.13 -29.17 32.05
N ASP A 52 -1.06 -28.38 32.15
CA ASP A 52 -1.04 -26.95 31.77
C ASP A 52 -0.67 -26.71 30.30
N GLN A 53 -1.31 -27.45 29.39
CA GLN A 53 -1.06 -27.30 27.95
C GLN A 53 -1.67 -26.01 27.40
N MET A 54 -0.88 -25.24 26.64
CA MET A 54 -1.39 -24.05 25.96
C MET A 54 -1.61 -24.35 24.48
N GLU A 55 -2.87 -24.29 24.05
CA GLU A 55 -3.23 -24.46 22.64
C GLU A 55 -3.21 -23.12 21.89
N SER A 56 -2.72 -23.17 20.66
CA SER A 56 -2.83 -22.06 19.71
C SER A 56 -3.26 -22.57 18.34
N PHE A 57 -4.29 -21.93 17.79
CA PHE A 57 -4.87 -22.31 16.52
C PHE A 57 -4.08 -21.73 15.35
N ARG A 58 -3.70 -22.57 14.39
CA ARG A 58 -2.98 -22.13 13.19
C ARG A 58 -3.90 -21.33 12.28
N PRO A 59 -3.39 -20.27 11.63
CA PRO A 59 -4.19 -19.47 10.71
C PRO A 59 -4.71 -20.30 9.53
N LEU A 60 -5.97 -20.09 9.17
CA LEU A 60 -6.65 -20.71 8.03
C LEU A 60 -6.74 -19.73 6.85
N TRP A 61 -6.53 -20.23 5.63
CA TRP A 61 -6.77 -19.44 4.41
C TRP A 61 -8.18 -19.70 3.88
N VAL A 62 -9.00 -18.65 3.83
CA VAL A 62 -10.38 -18.71 3.37
C VAL A 62 -10.50 -18.12 1.97
N ARG A 63 -11.03 -18.92 1.05
CA ARG A 63 -11.28 -18.53 -0.34
C ARG A 63 -12.67 -17.91 -0.47
N GLY A 64 -12.74 -16.72 -1.04
CA GLY A 64 -14.00 -16.06 -1.37
C GLY A 64 -14.52 -16.48 -2.76
N SER A 65 -15.68 -15.96 -3.14
CA SER A 65 -16.37 -16.29 -4.39
C SER A 65 -15.53 -16.09 -5.66
N TYR A 66 -14.51 -15.24 -5.59
CA TYR A 66 -13.68 -14.83 -6.72
C TYR A 66 -12.26 -15.43 -6.71
N SER A 67 -12.05 -16.55 -6.02
CA SER A 67 -10.75 -17.25 -5.85
C SER A 67 -9.66 -16.50 -5.08
N SER A 68 -9.86 -15.23 -4.74
CA SER A 68 -9.04 -14.50 -3.77
C SER A 68 -9.15 -15.09 -2.38
N GLN A 69 -8.09 -14.98 -1.59
CA GLN A 69 -8.03 -15.52 -0.24
C GLN A 69 -7.73 -14.42 0.78
N ILE A 70 -8.36 -14.56 1.93
CA ILE A 70 -7.99 -13.86 3.17
C ILE A 70 -7.51 -14.91 4.18
N LYS A 71 -6.73 -14.48 5.16
CA LYS A 71 -6.29 -15.34 6.26
C LYS A 71 -7.06 -14.97 7.52
N ILE A 72 -7.54 -15.99 8.21
CA ILE A 72 -8.21 -15.85 9.50
C ILE A 72 -7.47 -16.64 10.57
N LYS A 73 -7.52 -16.17 11.81
CA LYS A 73 -6.92 -16.87 12.96
C LYS A 73 -7.74 -16.58 14.21
N SER A 74 -8.23 -17.62 14.87
CA SER A 74 -8.76 -17.49 16.22
C SER A 74 -7.65 -17.04 17.18
N LEU A 75 -7.93 -16.00 17.97
CA LEU A 75 -7.07 -15.55 19.07
C LEU A 75 -7.64 -15.95 20.44
N SER A 76 -8.97 -16.10 20.52
CA SER A 76 -9.73 -16.60 21.66
C SER A 76 -11.15 -16.94 21.19
N GLU A 77 -12.02 -17.43 22.07
CA GLU A 77 -13.40 -17.84 21.73
C GLU A 77 -14.24 -16.72 21.10
N SER A 78 -13.90 -15.48 21.41
CA SER A 78 -14.63 -14.29 20.97
C SER A 78 -13.77 -13.32 20.15
N ALA A 79 -12.51 -13.64 19.83
CA ALA A 79 -11.62 -12.74 19.09
C ALA A 79 -11.07 -13.40 17.82
N LEU A 80 -11.49 -12.87 16.67
CA LEU A 80 -11.06 -13.37 15.37
C LEU A 80 -10.16 -12.35 14.67
N GLN A 81 -8.93 -12.75 14.37
CA GLN A 81 -8.05 -11.96 13.51
C GLN A 81 -8.36 -12.25 12.05
N ILE A 82 -8.55 -11.20 11.24
CA ILE A 82 -8.79 -11.29 9.81
C ILE A 82 -7.75 -10.43 9.08
N GLU A 83 -7.04 -11.00 8.12
CA GLU A 83 -6.04 -10.28 7.34
C GLU A 83 -6.09 -10.57 5.83
N GLY A 84 -6.00 -9.53 5.01
CA GLY A 84 -6.08 -9.65 3.56
C GLY A 84 -6.58 -8.40 2.85
N ASN A 85 -6.86 -8.53 1.55
CA ASN A 85 -7.52 -7.49 0.77
C ASN A 85 -9.03 -7.74 0.74
N PHE A 86 -9.76 -7.02 1.59
CA PHE A 86 -11.19 -7.27 1.84
C PHE A 86 -12.04 -6.93 0.63
N TYR A 87 -11.81 -5.77 0.02
CA TYR A 87 -12.54 -5.34 -1.17
C TYR A 87 -12.35 -6.34 -2.33
N LYS A 88 -11.11 -6.76 -2.60
CA LYS A 88 -10.82 -7.78 -3.62
C LYS A 88 -11.47 -9.11 -3.28
N TRP A 89 -11.52 -9.50 -2.00
CA TRP A 89 -12.14 -10.74 -1.59
C TRP A 89 -13.67 -10.72 -1.79
N LEU A 90 -14.31 -9.58 -1.54
CA LEU A 90 -15.74 -9.36 -1.71
C LEU A 90 -16.16 -9.12 -3.17
N HIS A 91 -15.29 -8.56 -4.02
CA HIS A 91 -15.66 -8.09 -5.37
C HIS A 91 -14.81 -8.65 -6.52
N GLY A 92 -13.76 -9.43 -6.22
CA GLY A 92 -12.94 -10.11 -7.23
C GLY A 92 -11.92 -9.26 -7.97
N GLN A 93 -11.82 -7.96 -7.65
CA GLN A 93 -10.93 -6.99 -8.30
C GLN A 93 -10.42 -5.93 -7.32
N ASN A 94 -9.32 -5.27 -7.66
CA ASN A 94 -8.71 -4.18 -6.88
C ASN A 94 -8.22 -3.05 -7.80
N VAL A 95 -8.94 -2.77 -8.87
CA VAL A 95 -8.75 -1.55 -9.67
C VAL A 95 -9.51 -0.41 -9.03
N THR A 96 -10.73 -0.64 -8.57
CA THR A 96 -11.46 0.30 -7.70
C THR A 96 -11.42 -0.19 -6.25
N GLY A 97 -12.10 0.53 -5.36
CA GLY A 97 -12.16 0.16 -3.95
C GLY A 97 -13.17 1.00 -3.18
N SER A 98 -13.11 0.89 -1.85
CA SER A 98 -13.90 1.69 -0.93
C SER A 98 -12.99 2.37 0.10
N THR A 99 -13.33 3.58 0.53
CA THR A 99 -12.71 4.23 1.69
C THR A 99 -13.37 3.86 3.00
N ASP A 100 -14.54 3.21 2.96
CA ASP A 100 -15.30 2.81 4.13
C ASP A 100 -14.73 1.52 4.73
N LEU A 101 -13.76 1.69 5.63
CA LEU A 101 -13.10 0.59 6.33
C LEU A 101 -14.09 -0.21 7.18
N ILE A 102 -15.03 0.46 7.84
CA ILE A 102 -16.01 -0.18 8.73
C ILE A 102 -16.95 -1.07 7.92
N ALA A 103 -17.50 -0.56 6.82
CA ALA A 103 -18.35 -1.35 5.93
C ALA A 103 -17.60 -2.56 5.37
N LEU A 104 -16.33 -2.41 4.98
CA LEU A 104 -15.51 -3.53 4.49
C LEU A 104 -15.34 -4.63 5.55
N VAL A 105 -15.07 -4.27 6.80
CA VAL A 105 -14.94 -5.24 7.90
C VAL A 105 -16.27 -5.93 8.16
N PHE A 106 -17.37 -5.16 8.20
CA PHE A 106 -18.72 -5.67 8.41
C PHE A 106 -19.13 -6.66 7.33
N ASP A 107 -18.94 -6.32 6.05
CA ASP A 107 -19.31 -7.17 4.92
C ASP A 107 -18.49 -8.45 4.87
N VAL A 108 -17.19 -8.39 5.22
CA VAL A 108 -16.36 -9.60 5.34
C VAL A 108 -16.87 -10.51 6.46
N VAL A 109 -17.22 -9.97 7.63
CA VAL A 109 -17.76 -10.79 8.73
C VAL A 109 -19.08 -11.44 8.34
N LYS A 110 -19.99 -10.71 7.69
CA LYS A 110 -21.24 -11.27 7.18
C LYS A 110 -21.02 -12.37 6.15
N ALA A 111 -20.09 -12.15 5.21
CA ALA A 111 -19.77 -13.14 4.20
C ALA A 111 -19.12 -14.40 4.81
N LEU A 112 -18.27 -14.25 5.84
CA LEU A 112 -17.71 -15.37 6.59
C LEU A 112 -18.81 -16.16 7.31
N ALA A 113 -19.73 -15.50 8.00
CA ALA A 113 -20.86 -16.15 8.68
C ALA A 113 -21.79 -16.89 7.70
N ALA A 114 -21.99 -16.34 6.50
CA ALA A 114 -22.77 -17.01 5.45
C ALA A 114 -22.05 -18.24 4.86
N GLN A 115 -20.71 -18.24 4.85
CA GLN A 115 -19.90 -19.30 4.25
C GLN A 115 -19.53 -20.41 5.25
N TYR A 116 -19.42 -20.09 6.54
CA TYR A 116 -18.95 -20.99 7.59
C TYR A 116 -19.93 -21.00 8.76
N MET A 117 -20.60 -22.14 8.99
CA MET A 117 -21.51 -22.32 10.13
C MET A 117 -20.83 -22.17 11.49
N SER A 118 -19.50 -22.28 11.54
CA SER A 118 -18.69 -22.06 12.74
C SER A 118 -18.49 -20.58 13.08
N VAL A 119 -18.92 -19.64 12.24
CA VAL A 119 -18.85 -18.19 12.48
C VAL A 119 -20.28 -17.68 12.72
N THR A 120 -20.59 -17.32 13.96
CA THR A 120 -21.99 -17.06 14.40
C THR A 120 -22.12 -15.75 15.16
N PRO A 121 -21.74 -14.60 14.55
CA PRO A 121 -21.79 -13.31 15.22
C PRO A 121 -23.22 -12.96 15.66
N THR A 122 -23.38 -12.48 16.89
CA THR A 122 -24.67 -11.96 17.37
C THR A 122 -25.01 -10.62 16.71
N GLN A 123 -26.29 -10.22 16.79
CA GLN A 123 -26.71 -8.91 16.28
C GLN A 123 -26.00 -7.75 16.98
N GLU A 124 -25.71 -7.90 18.28
CA GLU A 124 -24.97 -6.92 19.07
C GLU A 124 -23.51 -6.81 18.63
N GLN A 125 -22.86 -7.95 18.34
CA GLN A 125 -21.49 -7.97 17.82
C GLN A 125 -21.39 -7.35 16.41
N LEU A 126 -22.39 -7.60 15.57
CA LEU A 126 -22.49 -6.96 14.25
C LEU A 126 -22.67 -5.44 14.37
N GLU A 127 -23.46 -4.97 15.33
CA GLU A 127 -23.64 -3.55 15.58
C GLU A 127 -22.38 -2.91 16.17
N ALA A 128 -21.66 -3.61 17.05
CA ALA A 128 -20.36 -3.19 17.56
C ALA A 128 -19.34 -2.99 16.42
N ILE A 129 -19.35 -3.87 15.41
CA ILE A 129 -18.50 -3.70 14.22
C ILE A 129 -18.87 -2.42 13.46
N LYS A 130 -20.16 -2.13 13.26
CA LYS A 130 -20.59 -0.89 12.59
C LYS A 130 -20.21 0.37 13.37
N GLN A 131 -20.10 0.28 14.68
CA GLN A 131 -19.60 1.36 15.53
C GLN A 131 -18.07 1.47 15.50
N GLY A 132 -17.37 0.57 14.81
CA GLY A 132 -15.92 0.58 14.72
C GLY A 132 -15.22 -0.06 15.93
N LEU A 133 -15.93 -0.85 16.74
CA LEU A 133 -15.43 -1.49 17.95
C LEU A 133 -14.61 -2.76 17.61
N PHE A 134 -13.53 -2.57 16.86
CA PHE A 134 -12.56 -3.60 16.49
C PHE A 134 -11.17 -2.99 16.41
N LYS A 135 -10.13 -3.83 16.49
CA LYS A 135 -8.73 -3.38 16.43
C LYS A 135 -8.20 -3.39 15.01
N VAL A 136 -7.35 -2.41 14.67
CA VAL A 136 -6.62 -2.30 13.41
C VAL A 136 -5.12 -2.34 13.70
N SER A 137 -4.37 -3.22 13.04
CA SER A 137 -2.93 -3.37 13.27
C SER A 137 -2.07 -3.11 12.03
N ILE A 138 -2.65 -3.27 10.84
CA ILE A 138 -2.06 -2.89 9.56
C ILE A 138 -3.20 -2.44 8.65
N VAL A 139 -2.95 -1.40 7.86
CA VAL A 139 -3.85 -0.92 6.82
C VAL A 139 -3.05 -0.38 5.65
N ASP A 140 -3.44 -0.77 4.44
CA ASP A 140 -2.96 -0.19 3.20
C ASP A 140 -4.04 0.72 2.66
N ILE A 141 -3.71 1.99 2.48
CA ILE A 141 -4.57 2.98 1.85
C ILE A 141 -3.95 3.41 0.53
N ASN A 142 -4.76 3.79 -0.45
CA ASN A 142 -4.25 4.23 -1.73
C ASN A 142 -5.02 5.41 -2.31
N LYS A 143 -4.33 6.09 -3.22
CA LYS A 143 -4.82 7.16 -4.09
C LYS A 143 -4.45 6.82 -5.54
N ALA A 144 -5.42 6.88 -6.43
CA ALA A 144 -5.25 6.81 -7.86
C ALA A 144 -4.85 8.18 -8.42
N LEU A 145 -3.73 8.21 -9.15
CA LEU A 145 -3.33 9.34 -9.99
C LEU A 145 -3.68 8.96 -11.43
N LEU A 146 -4.67 9.63 -12.00
CA LEU A 146 -5.15 9.37 -13.36
C LEU A 146 -4.44 10.28 -14.36
N PHE A 147 -4.16 9.71 -15.53
CA PHE A 147 -3.49 10.37 -16.65
C PHE A 147 -4.37 10.28 -17.91
N GLN A 148 -4.04 11.06 -18.93
CA GLN A 148 -4.81 11.07 -20.18
C GLN A 148 -4.69 9.73 -20.91
N ASP A 149 -3.50 9.14 -20.86
CA ASP A 149 -3.20 7.87 -21.48
C ASP A 149 -2.15 7.07 -20.69
N LYS A 150 -1.99 5.82 -21.10
CA LYS A 150 -1.01 4.88 -20.53
C LYS A 150 0.43 5.35 -20.67
N GLN A 151 0.78 6.01 -21.77
CA GLN A 151 2.15 6.46 -22.01
C GLN A 151 2.51 7.59 -21.05
N GLU A 152 1.59 8.51 -20.78
CA GLU A 152 1.75 9.56 -19.79
C GLU A 152 1.90 8.99 -18.38
N ALA A 153 1.06 8.03 -17.98
CA ALA A 153 1.20 7.34 -16.69
C ALA A 153 2.58 6.68 -16.54
N LEU A 154 3.04 5.95 -17.57
CA LEU A 154 4.35 5.30 -17.57
C LEU A 154 5.51 6.31 -17.54
N ARG A 155 5.41 7.41 -18.31
CA ARG A 155 6.40 8.52 -18.26
C ARG A 155 6.48 9.14 -16.88
N TYR A 156 5.33 9.36 -16.24
CA TYR A 156 5.28 9.86 -14.86
C TYR A 156 5.93 8.90 -13.88
N LEU A 157 5.66 7.58 -13.99
CA LEU A 157 6.31 6.58 -13.13
C LEU A 157 7.83 6.53 -13.34
N GLU A 158 8.30 6.65 -14.57
CA GLU A 158 9.73 6.64 -14.86
C GLU A 158 10.41 7.89 -14.28
N ARG A 159 9.78 9.05 -14.41
CA ARG A 159 10.22 10.29 -13.74
C ARG A 159 10.20 10.13 -12.22
N LEU A 160 9.21 9.45 -11.65
CA LEU A 160 9.21 9.14 -10.21
C LEU A 160 10.43 8.29 -9.83
N LYS A 161 10.74 7.23 -10.56
CA LYS A 161 11.88 6.36 -10.24
C LYS A 161 13.19 7.13 -10.24
N HIS A 162 13.42 8.02 -11.22
CA HIS A 162 14.72 8.69 -11.37
C HIS A 162 14.81 10.01 -10.61
N ASN A 163 13.77 10.83 -10.67
CA ASN A 163 13.84 12.23 -10.26
C ASN A 163 13.18 12.50 -8.89
N SER A 164 12.38 11.57 -8.36
CA SER A 164 11.72 11.80 -7.07
C SER A 164 12.66 11.58 -5.87
N SER A 165 12.33 12.28 -4.77
CA SER A 165 12.91 12.03 -3.45
C SER A 165 11.85 12.19 -2.36
N TYR A 166 12.12 11.61 -1.18
CA TYR A 166 11.22 11.69 -0.03
C TYR A 166 12.00 12.06 1.24
N PRO A 167 11.48 12.93 2.11
CA PRO A 167 12.18 13.36 3.31
C PRO A 167 12.67 12.19 4.18
N TYR A 168 13.98 12.18 4.46
CA TYR A 168 14.63 11.20 5.36
C TYR A 168 14.39 9.74 4.98
N ARG A 169 14.16 9.43 3.69
CA ARG A 169 13.94 8.07 3.20
C ARG A 169 14.75 7.80 1.94
N LYS A 170 15.38 6.63 1.92
CA LYS A 170 15.96 6.07 0.71
C LYS A 170 14.84 5.67 -0.24
N LYS A 171 15.11 5.87 -1.53
CA LYS A 171 14.30 5.42 -2.66
C LYS A 171 14.75 4.02 -3.07
N ASP A 172 13.80 3.09 -3.18
CA ASP A 172 14.03 1.74 -3.70
C ASP A 172 13.26 1.57 -5.02
N ILE A 173 13.98 1.34 -6.12
CA ILE A 173 13.40 1.25 -7.47
C ILE A 173 13.15 -0.23 -7.80
N GLU A 174 11.96 -0.53 -8.32
CA GLU A 174 11.60 -1.83 -8.87
C GLU A 174 11.13 -1.70 -10.33
N LYS A 175 11.00 -2.84 -11.03
CA LYS A 175 10.57 -2.86 -12.44
C LYS A 175 9.25 -2.10 -12.67
N ASN A 176 8.24 -2.35 -11.84
CA ASN A 176 6.91 -1.72 -11.95
C ASN A 176 6.64 -0.69 -10.85
N GLY A 177 7.65 -0.11 -10.20
CA GLY A 177 7.36 0.84 -9.15
C GLY A 177 8.55 1.46 -8.45
N VAL A 178 8.26 2.32 -7.50
CA VAL A 178 9.24 2.93 -6.59
C VAL A 178 8.68 2.95 -5.18
N TYR A 179 9.55 2.69 -4.20
CA TYR A 179 9.19 2.56 -2.80
C TYR A 179 10.00 3.53 -1.94
N PHE A 180 9.37 3.99 -0.87
CA PHE A 180 9.98 4.76 0.20
C PHE A 180 9.67 4.09 1.54
N GLY A 181 10.72 3.85 2.33
CA GLY A 181 10.58 3.19 3.62
C GLY A 181 10.28 1.69 3.51
N LYS A 182 10.81 1.00 2.50
CA LYS A 182 10.55 -0.43 2.24
C LYS A 182 10.79 -1.35 3.45
N THR A 183 11.82 -1.06 4.24
CA THR A 183 12.19 -1.83 5.44
C THR A 183 11.61 -1.26 6.74
N SER A 184 10.81 -0.20 6.66
CA SER A 184 10.27 0.51 7.82
C SER A 184 9.28 -0.37 8.61
N LYS A 185 9.41 -0.36 9.95
CA LYS A 185 8.44 -0.97 10.87
C LYS A 185 7.18 -0.11 11.08
N ARG A 186 7.16 1.12 10.57
CA ARG A 186 6.08 2.11 10.78
C ARG A 186 5.17 2.24 9.58
N TRP A 187 5.75 2.56 8.43
CA TRP A 187 5.01 2.78 7.20
C TRP A 187 5.88 2.57 5.96
N LEU A 188 5.25 2.19 4.85
CA LEU A 188 5.83 2.09 3.51
C LEU A 188 4.96 2.92 2.56
N LEU A 189 5.57 3.65 1.64
CA LEU A 189 4.89 4.32 0.52
C LEU A 189 5.39 3.74 -0.80
N LYS A 190 4.49 3.38 -1.70
CA LYS A 190 4.85 2.83 -3.01
C LYS A 190 4.04 3.49 -4.13
N TYR A 191 4.68 3.66 -5.28
CA TYR A 191 4.07 4.13 -6.51
C TYR A 191 4.27 3.09 -7.58
N TYR A 192 3.21 2.70 -8.28
CA TYR A 192 3.28 1.69 -9.34
C TYR A 192 2.23 1.92 -10.43
N HIS A 193 2.51 1.42 -11.63
CA HIS A 193 1.53 1.45 -12.72
C HIS A 193 0.53 0.30 -12.55
N LYS A 194 -0.74 0.64 -12.36
CA LYS A 194 -1.78 -0.33 -12.00
C LYS A 194 -2.11 -1.26 -13.15
N GLY A 195 -2.18 -0.77 -14.38
CA GLY A 195 -2.43 -1.59 -15.56
C GLY A 195 -1.39 -2.69 -15.76
N THR A 196 -0.11 -2.37 -15.53
CA THR A 196 0.97 -3.37 -15.57
C THR A 196 0.84 -4.39 -14.43
N GLU A 197 0.48 -3.95 -13.22
CA GLU A 197 0.26 -4.84 -12.07
C GLU A 197 -0.86 -5.84 -12.34
N VAL A 198 -1.98 -5.36 -12.89
CA VAL A 198 -3.14 -6.20 -13.24
C VAL A 198 -2.77 -7.27 -14.26
N ILE A 199 -2.01 -6.90 -15.30
CA ILE A 199 -1.54 -7.83 -16.34
C ILE A 199 -0.64 -8.91 -15.73
N VAL A 200 0.33 -8.52 -14.90
CA VAL A 200 1.26 -9.46 -14.25
C VAL A 200 0.51 -10.39 -13.29
N ASN A 201 -0.47 -9.88 -12.56
CA ASN A 201 -1.22 -10.62 -11.54
C ASN A 201 -2.57 -11.15 -12.06
N ARG A 202 -2.75 -11.27 -13.38
CA ARG A 202 -4.04 -11.63 -14.00
C ARG A 202 -4.64 -12.93 -13.47
N LYS A 203 -3.81 -13.93 -13.13
CA LYS A 203 -4.23 -15.20 -12.52
C LYS A 203 -4.95 -15.02 -11.18
N HIS A 204 -4.66 -13.94 -10.47
CA HIS A 204 -5.21 -13.59 -9.16
C HIS A 204 -6.26 -12.48 -9.23
N GLN A 205 -6.64 -12.02 -10.43
CA GLN A 205 -7.65 -10.97 -10.66
C GLN A 205 -8.63 -11.43 -11.75
N LYS A 206 -9.38 -12.49 -11.48
CA LYS A 206 -10.19 -13.20 -12.49
C LYS A 206 -11.37 -12.39 -13.05
N HIS A 207 -11.78 -11.32 -12.37
CA HIS A 207 -12.97 -10.51 -12.71
C HIS A 207 -12.61 -9.12 -13.25
N ILE A 208 -11.43 -8.99 -13.87
CA ILE A 208 -11.04 -7.74 -14.54
C ILE A 208 -11.73 -7.67 -15.89
N THR A 209 -12.67 -6.73 -16.01
CA THR A 209 -13.31 -6.37 -17.28
C THR A 209 -12.37 -5.53 -18.13
N ALA A 210 -12.68 -5.39 -19.42
CA ALA A 210 -11.93 -4.51 -20.32
C ALA A 210 -11.96 -3.04 -19.84
N GLU A 211 -13.08 -2.58 -19.29
CA GLU A 211 -13.25 -1.24 -18.72
C GLU A 211 -12.34 -1.02 -17.50
N LEU A 212 -12.28 -2.00 -16.59
CA LEU A 212 -11.37 -1.93 -15.44
C LEU A 212 -9.91 -1.97 -15.86
N GLN A 213 -9.57 -2.76 -16.89
CA GLN A 213 -8.21 -2.76 -17.44
C GLN A 213 -7.87 -1.40 -18.06
N ALA A 214 -8.78 -0.81 -18.84
CA ALA A 214 -8.59 0.50 -19.44
C ALA A 214 -8.38 1.58 -18.37
N LEU A 215 -9.20 1.58 -17.31
CA LEU A 215 -9.02 2.47 -16.16
C LEU A 215 -7.67 2.25 -15.46
N ALA A 216 -7.27 1.00 -15.26
CA ALA A 216 -6.00 0.65 -14.63
C ALA A 216 -4.78 1.11 -15.46
N ASP A 217 -4.88 1.07 -16.79
CA ASP A 217 -3.83 1.54 -17.70
C ASP A 217 -3.64 3.07 -17.67
N LEU A 218 -4.61 3.83 -17.17
CA LEU A 218 -4.49 5.28 -16.96
C LEU A 218 -3.93 5.65 -15.58
N MET A 219 -3.60 4.66 -14.74
CA MET A 219 -3.44 4.87 -13.30
C MET A 219 -2.02 4.58 -12.80
N ILE A 220 -1.44 5.59 -12.12
CA ILE A 220 -0.40 5.34 -11.11
C ILE A 220 -1.04 5.30 -9.75
N ARG A 221 -0.85 4.20 -9.03
CA ARG A 221 -1.35 4.06 -7.65
C ARG A 221 -0.28 4.50 -6.67
N CYS A 222 -0.61 5.50 -5.87
CA CYS A 222 0.10 5.86 -4.64
C CYS A 222 -0.50 5.04 -3.51
N GLU A 223 0.25 4.12 -2.91
CA GLU A 223 -0.24 3.25 -1.83
C GLU A 223 0.66 3.38 -0.60
N MET A 224 0.04 3.59 0.55
CA MET A 224 0.70 3.68 1.84
C MET A 224 0.24 2.54 2.74
N ARG A 225 1.19 1.69 3.13
CA ARG A 225 1.00 0.70 4.21
C ARG A 225 1.36 1.33 5.53
N LEU A 226 0.42 1.36 6.47
CA LEU A 226 0.60 1.75 7.86
C LEU A 226 0.65 0.49 8.74
N LYS A 227 1.60 0.45 9.66
CA LYS A 227 1.82 -0.68 10.59
C LYS A 227 1.59 -0.22 12.02
N TRP A 228 1.40 -1.20 12.91
CA TRP A 228 1.06 -1.01 14.32
C TRP A 228 1.81 0.13 15.02
N THR A 229 3.13 0.24 14.87
CA THR A 229 3.91 1.31 15.53
C THR A 229 3.49 2.71 15.10
N GLN A 230 3.14 2.90 13.81
CA GLN A 230 2.68 4.20 13.32
C GLN A 230 1.22 4.45 13.72
N LEU A 231 0.38 3.43 13.62
CA LEU A 231 -1.03 3.50 14.01
C LEU A 231 -1.20 3.82 15.50
N SER A 232 -0.41 3.18 16.36
CA SER A 232 -0.37 3.45 17.79
C SER A 232 0.01 4.90 18.09
N GLN A 233 1.05 5.44 17.42
CA GLN A 233 1.48 6.82 17.62
C GLN A 233 0.41 7.85 17.20
N TRP A 234 -0.44 7.50 16.23
CA TRP A 234 -1.47 8.38 15.68
C TRP A 234 -2.86 8.14 16.27
N ASP A 235 -2.99 7.27 17.27
CA ASP A 235 -4.28 6.87 17.83
C ASP A 235 -5.26 6.33 16.76
N LEU A 236 -4.78 5.41 15.92
CA LEU A 236 -5.54 4.81 14.80
C LEU A 236 -5.68 3.28 14.93
N LEU A 237 -5.53 2.75 16.15
CA LEU A 237 -5.60 1.31 16.43
C LEU A 237 -7.04 0.76 16.54
N THR A 238 -8.06 1.61 16.51
CA THR A 238 -9.48 1.21 16.60
C THR A 238 -10.26 1.64 15.37
N GLY A 239 -11.23 0.82 14.95
CA GLY A 239 -12.06 1.04 13.76
C GLY A 239 -12.80 2.38 13.77
N GLU A 240 -13.31 2.80 14.92
CA GLU A 240 -14.06 4.06 15.11
C GLU A 240 -13.29 5.32 14.67
N LYS A 241 -11.95 5.26 14.61
CA LYS A 241 -11.09 6.39 14.19
C LYS A 241 -10.99 6.50 12.66
N TRP A 242 -11.50 5.51 11.94
CA TRP A 242 -11.41 5.41 10.49
C TRP A 242 -12.70 5.87 9.83
N ASN A 243 -12.60 6.94 9.05
CA ASN A 243 -13.61 7.38 8.10
C ASN A 243 -12.92 7.78 6.78
N ALA A 244 -13.72 8.11 5.76
CA ALA A 244 -13.20 8.49 4.45
C ALA A 244 -12.22 9.67 4.51
N ALA A 245 -12.50 10.68 5.35
CA ALA A 245 -11.62 11.84 5.50
C ALA A 245 -10.26 11.47 6.12
N THR A 246 -10.24 10.58 7.12
CA THR A 246 -8.99 10.05 7.70
C THR A 246 -8.16 9.34 6.63
N VAL A 247 -8.78 8.47 5.83
CA VAL A 247 -8.10 7.75 4.73
C VAL A 247 -7.48 8.72 3.73
N MET A 248 -8.26 9.67 3.23
CA MET A 248 -7.83 10.67 2.24
C MET A 248 -6.68 11.52 2.79
N LYS A 249 -6.85 12.08 4.00
CA LYS A 249 -5.84 12.93 4.64
C LYS A 249 -4.49 12.21 4.77
N LEU A 250 -4.49 10.96 5.24
CA LEU A 250 -3.24 10.22 5.48
C LEU A 250 -2.44 9.98 4.20
N ILE A 251 -3.10 9.56 3.12
CA ILE A 251 -2.41 9.30 1.84
C ILE A 251 -2.04 10.61 1.13
N ASP A 252 -2.84 11.67 1.25
CA ASP A 252 -2.51 12.99 0.70
C ASP A 252 -1.35 13.63 1.45
N ASP A 253 -1.33 13.59 2.78
CA ASP A 253 -0.20 14.07 3.58
C ASP A 253 1.10 13.33 3.26
N ALA A 254 1.01 12.03 2.94
CA ALA A 254 2.15 11.26 2.48
C ALA A 254 2.56 11.66 1.06
N HIS A 255 1.59 11.77 0.14
CA HIS A 255 1.86 12.14 -1.25
C HIS A 255 2.46 13.55 -1.37
N ASN A 256 1.94 14.53 -0.63
CA ASN A 256 2.38 15.93 -0.64
C ASN A 256 3.82 16.12 -0.14
N LYS A 257 4.36 15.15 0.62
CA LYS A 257 5.77 15.17 1.05
C LYS A 257 6.73 14.70 -0.04
N LEU A 258 6.22 14.04 -1.08
CA LEU A 258 7.02 13.61 -2.22
C LEU A 258 7.57 14.84 -2.94
N ARG A 259 8.87 14.84 -3.20
CA ARG A 259 9.52 15.87 -4.00
C ARG A 259 9.71 15.33 -5.39
N LEU A 260 8.97 15.87 -6.35
CA LEU A 260 9.10 15.57 -7.76
C LEU A 260 9.33 16.88 -8.53
N PRO A 261 10.59 17.32 -8.68
CA PRO A 261 10.89 18.57 -9.36
C PRO A 261 10.45 18.52 -10.83
N GLU A 262 10.04 19.67 -11.36
CA GLU A 262 9.66 19.80 -12.77
C GLU A 262 10.82 19.41 -13.69
N PRO A 263 10.55 18.80 -14.85
CA PRO A 263 11.58 18.60 -15.86
C PRO A 263 12.11 19.96 -16.30
N VAL A 264 13.39 20.23 -16.05
CA VAL A 264 14.06 21.45 -16.50
C VAL A 264 15.09 21.07 -17.55
N ALA A 265 15.10 21.75 -18.69
CA ALA A 265 16.14 21.52 -19.68
C ALA A 265 17.49 22.01 -19.10
N LEU A 266 18.59 21.30 -19.35
CA LEU A 266 19.92 21.71 -18.86
C LEU A 266 20.27 23.19 -19.16
N PRO A 267 19.94 23.78 -20.33
CA PRO A 267 20.20 25.19 -20.62
C PRO A 267 19.41 26.18 -19.75
N GLU A 268 18.30 25.76 -19.16
CA GLU A 268 17.41 26.59 -18.34
C GLU A 268 17.84 26.60 -16.87
N MET A 269 18.84 25.78 -16.48
CA MET A 269 19.36 25.75 -15.13
C MET A 269 20.36 26.89 -14.88
N PRO A 270 20.49 27.39 -13.63
CA PRO A 270 21.51 28.36 -13.27
C PRO A 270 22.91 27.88 -13.67
N SER A 271 23.72 28.78 -14.25
CA SER A 271 25.02 28.45 -14.89
C SER A 271 25.96 27.65 -13.98
N ARG A 272 25.88 27.84 -12.65
CA ARG A 272 26.66 27.08 -11.67
C ARG A 272 26.40 25.57 -11.74
N TYR A 273 25.14 25.16 -11.95
CA TYR A 273 24.75 23.76 -12.04
C TYR A 273 25.09 23.18 -13.41
N VAL A 274 24.93 23.97 -14.48
CA VAL A 274 25.35 23.58 -15.84
C VAL A 274 26.86 23.30 -15.88
N LYS A 275 27.67 24.19 -15.31
CA LYS A 275 29.11 24.01 -15.17
C LYS A 275 29.44 22.77 -14.35
N PHE A 276 28.79 22.59 -13.19
CA PHE A 276 29.00 21.41 -12.33
C PHE A 276 28.69 20.09 -13.07
N VAL A 277 27.54 20.00 -13.75
CA VAL A 277 27.15 18.81 -14.53
C VAL A 277 28.16 18.54 -15.64
N SER A 278 28.66 19.59 -16.31
CA SER A 278 29.68 19.46 -17.35
C SER A 278 31.00 18.92 -16.80
N CYS A 279 31.47 19.43 -15.66
CA CYS A 279 32.66 18.92 -14.97
C CYS A 279 32.49 17.44 -14.53
N VAL A 280 31.30 17.06 -14.06
CA VAL A 280 31.01 15.66 -13.70
C VAL A 280 31.06 14.76 -14.93
N LYS A 281 30.43 15.16 -16.05
CA LYS A 281 30.46 14.40 -17.31
C LYS A 281 31.86 14.30 -17.91
N ALA A 282 32.68 15.33 -17.75
CA ALA A 282 34.06 15.38 -18.22
C ALA A 282 35.06 14.67 -17.27
N GLY A 283 34.63 14.23 -16.08
CA GLY A 283 35.50 13.59 -15.09
C GLY A 283 36.41 14.55 -14.31
N THR A 284 36.28 15.87 -14.50
CA THR A 284 37.16 16.92 -13.90
C THR A 284 36.57 17.57 -12.66
N VAL A 285 35.52 16.98 -12.07
CA VAL A 285 34.78 17.58 -10.95
C VAL A 285 35.64 17.77 -9.69
N VAL A 286 36.58 16.86 -9.44
CA VAL A 286 37.50 16.93 -8.28
C VAL A 286 38.56 18.02 -8.43
N ASP A 287 38.90 18.37 -9.68
CA ASP A 287 39.83 19.46 -9.99
C ASP A 287 39.15 20.84 -9.84
N CYS A 288 37.83 20.87 -10.07
CA CYS A 288 37.05 22.11 -10.08
C CYS A 288 36.37 22.46 -8.75
N TYR A 289 36.15 21.47 -7.88
CA TYR A 289 35.31 21.63 -6.67
C TYR A 289 35.83 20.83 -5.48
N THR A 290 35.64 21.38 -4.27
CA THR A 290 35.94 20.67 -3.02
C THR A 290 34.94 19.55 -2.74
N PRO A 291 35.30 18.50 -1.97
CA PRO A 291 34.39 17.40 -1.63
C PRO A 291 33.05 17.85 -1.02
N ASN A 292 33.07 18.85 -0.13
CA ASN A 292 31.86 19.42 0.47
C ASN A 292 30.98 20.11 -0.58
N THR A 293 31.57 20.83 -1.53
CA THR A 293 30.84 21.49 -2.62
C THR A 293 30.23 20.46 -3.56
N ILE A 294 30.97 19.40 -3.89
CA ILE A 294 30.47 18.28 -4.71
C ILE A 294 29.25 17.64 -4.05
N SER A 295 29.34 17.31 -2.76
CA SER A 295 28.23 16.74 -2.00
C SER A 295 27.00 17.67 -1.99
N LYS A 296 27.21 18.96 -1.70
CA LYS A 296 26.15 19.97 -1.67
C LYS A 296 25.50 20.16 -3.05
N MET A 297 26.29 20.25 -4.12
CA MET A 297 25.78 20.42 -5.48
C MET A 297 25.00 19.19 -5.97
N ARG A 298 25.47 17.97 -5.69
CA ARG A 298 24.72 16.73 -5.97
C ARG A 298 23.39 16.70 -5.23
N ALA A 299 23.39 17.00 -3.94
CA ALA A 299 22.15 17.05 -3.15
C ALA A 299 21.18 18.13 -3.67
N ASP A 300 21.70 19.30 -4.06
CA ASP A 300 20.90 20.37 -4.67
C ASP A 300 20.31 19.98 -6.02
N LEU A 301 21.09 19.33 -6.89
CA LEU A 301 20.63 18.88 -8.21
C LEU A 301 19.49 17.88 -8.10
N VAL A 302 19.62 16.87 -7.24
CA VAL A 302 18.56 15.91 -6.97
C VAL A 302 17.33 16.61 -6.38
N ARG A 303 17.53 17.48 -5.39
CA ARG A 303 16.42 18.14 -4.67
C ARG A 303 15.65 19.14 -5.54
N LYS A 304 16.35 19.94 -6.34
CA LYS A 304 15.77 21.08 -7.08
C LYS A 304 15.38 20.73 -8.51
N TYR A 305 16.13 19.83 -9.15
CA TYR A 305 15.98 19.52 -10.58
C TYR A 305 15.82 18.01 -10.84
N GLY A 306 15.90 17.17 -9.81
CA GLY A 306 15.73 15.73 -9.93
C GLY A 306 16.88 15.05 -10.66
N VAL A 307 18.01 15.74 -10.85
CA VAL A 307 19.16 15.21 -11.59
C VAL A 307 20.05 14.46 -10.62
N ASP A 308 20.03 13.12 -10.70
CA ASP A 308 20.96 12.27 -9.96
C ASP A 308 22.18 11.95 -10.82
N LEU A 309 23.36 12.39 -10.35
CA LEU A 309 24.65 12.16 -11.01
C LEU A 309 25.43 10.99 -10.39
N SER A 310 24.81 10.24 -9.47
CA SER A 310 25.43 9.08 -8.79
C SER A 310 25.32 7.77 -9.58
N GLN A 311 24.41 7.71 -10.55
CA GLN A 311 24.37 6.66 -11.56
C GLN A 311 24.89 7.24 -12.87
N SER A 312 25.78 6.51 -13.51
CA SER A 312 26.27 6.80 -14.85
C SER A 312 25.15 6.63 -15.88
N ASP A 313 24.14 7.49 -15.85
CA ASP A 313 23.13 7.64 -16.90
C ASP A 313 23.49 8.86 -17.75
N ILE A 314 24.59 8.71 -18.50
CA ILE A 314 24.73 9.36 -19.80
C ILE A 314 23.80 8.59 -20.75
N VAL A 315 22.48 8.73 -20.60
CA VAL A 315 21.53 8.27 -21.61
C VAL A 315 20.97 9.49 -22.33
N LYS A 316 21.61 9.74 -23.47
CA LYS A 316 20.98 10.19 -24.73
C LYS A 316 19.89 11.25 -24.57
N THR A 317 20.35 12.48 -24.39
CA THR A 317 19.58 13.63 -24.85
C THR A 317 19.65 13.65 -26.38
N MET A 318 18.50 13.51 -27.03
CA MET A 318 18.16 14.06 -28.34
C MET A 318 18.96 13.56 -29.56
N LYS A 319 18.39 12.56 -30.22
CA LYS A 319 17.94 12.70 -31.62
C LYS A 319 16.51 12.22 -31.70
#